data_AF-G2XZG1-F1
#
_entry.id   AF-G2XZG1-F1
#
_cell.length_a   1.000
_cell.length_b   1.000
_cell.length_c   1.000
_cell.angle_alpha   90.00
_cell.angle_beta   90.00
_cell.angle_gamma   90.00
#
_symmetry.space_group_name_H-M   'P 1'
#
loop_
_entity.id
_entity.type
_entity.pdbx_description
1 polymer ?
#
loop_
_entity_poly.entity_id
_entity_poly.type
_entity_poly.pdbx_seq_one_letter_code
_entity_poly.pdbx_strand_id
1 'polypeptide(L)'
;MTGSCAALNTPDTKWSFCPNIGAAYLFTILFGLTTIAHLTQAILHRRAYCWVIIVSGIAQTLAYIFRVISIKNPASFGNYAAWFILILIAPLFTNAFAYMVMGRMIWNYVIEAKIWKITAWRFGLYFVILDVAALLIQIYGAATAASDNASADETLQGLHVYMVGVGIQQFFIFVFLFFAFKFHQTLRSQSRQNVYTSRQAWSLLYALYAVILLITIRIIFRLVEYSQGLKSSIPNHEAFQYSLDSVAMLFALVVLNIFHPGRIMADSDSSIPGRKARKSKTFRTKMQKVANSDIDEVPMV
;
A
#
# COMPACT_ATOMS: atom_id res chain seq x y z
N MET A 1 -14.49 14.10 37.84
CA MET A 1 -15.80 13.89 37.18
C MET A 1 -15.63 12.81 36.13
N THR A 2 -15.92 11.56 36.48
CA THR A 2 -15.89 10.41 35.57
C THR A 2 -17.06 10.55 34.60
N GLY A 3 -16.85 11.29 33.52
CA GLY A 3 -17.83 11.47 32.45
C GLY A 3 -18.21 10.10 31.90
N SER A 4 -19.47 9.72 32.07
CA SER A 4 -19.97 8.45 31.56
C SER A 4 -19.81 8.43 30.04
N CYS A 5 -19.19 7.36 29.51
CA CYS A 5 -18.93 7.27 28.09
C CYS A 5 -20.24 7.02 27.34
N ALA A 6 -20.76 8.02 26.63
CA ALA A 6 -22.01 7.91 25.87
C ALA A 6 -21.99 6.72 24.90
N ALA A 7 -20.83 6.38 24.34
CA ALA A 7 -20.67 5.26 23.42
C ALA A 7 -20.91 3.89 24.08
N LEU A 8 -20.57 3.73 25.37
CA LEU A 8 -20.76 2.47 26.11
C LEU A 8 -22.16 2.37 26.75
N ASN A 9 -22.81 3.51 27.00
CA ASN A 9 -24.15 3.55 27.60
C ASN A 9 -25.28 3.40 26.58
N THR A 10 -24.95 3.37 25.29
CA THR A 10 -25.95 3.22 24.21
C THR A 10 -26.29 1.73 24.06
N PRO A 11 -27.59 1.34 24.10
CA PRO A 11 -28.01 -0.02 23.81
C PRO A 11 -27.48 -0.49 22.44
N ASP A 12 -27.10 -1.76 22.34
CA ASP A 12 -26.58 -2.39 21.11
C ASP A 12 -25.32 -1.72 20.53
N THR A 13 -24.54 -1.04 21.36
CA THR A 13 -23.26 -0.45 20.96
C THR A 13 -22.32 -1.48 20.36
N LYS A 14 -21.62 -1.09 19.28
CA LYS A 14 -20.59 -1.91 18.65
C LYS A 14 -19.19 -1.68 19.25
N TRP A 15 -19.07 -0.81 20.26
CA TRP A 15 -17.80 -0.53 20.94
C TRP A 15 -17.64 -1.35 22.22
N SER A 16 -16.48 -1.99 22.39
CA SER A 16 -16.11 -2.72 23.62
C SER A 16 -15.38 -1.84 24.66
N PHE A 17 -14.96 -0.63 24.27
CA PHE A 17 -14.25 0.33 25.10
C PHE A 17 -14.73 1.76 24.81
N CYS A 18 -14.35 2.73 25.65
CA CYS A 18 -14.71 4.12 25.42
C CYS A 18 -13.76 4.77 24.38
N PRO A 19 -14.23 5.12 23.18
CA PRO A 19 -13.37 5.63 22.12
C PRO A 19 -13.02 7.11 22.27
N ASN A 20 -11.80 7.49 21.91
CA ASN A 20 -11.32 8.86 21.97
C ASN A 20 -11.66 9.63 20.68
N ILE A 21 -12.76 10.40 20.74
CA ILE A 21 -13.20 11.22 19.61
C ILE A 21 -12.20 12.32 19.23
N GLY A 22 -11.44 12.87 20.19
CA GLY A 22 -10.44 13.90 19.94
C GLY A 22 -9.29 13.39 19.07
N ALA A 23 -8.82 12.17 19.35
CA ALA A 23 -7.85 11.49 18.52
C ALA A 23 -8.40 11.22 17.12
N ALA A 24 -9.67 10.79 17.00
CA ALA A 24 -10.30 10.58 15.70
C ALA A 24 -10.31 11.86 14.85
N TYR A 25 -10.68 13.02 15.44
CA TYR A 25 -10.61 14.31 14.76
C TYR A 25 -9.19 14.69 14.32
N LEU A 26 -8.20 14.51 15.20
CA LEU A 26 -6.80 14.81 14.88
C LEU A 26 -6.35 14.02 13.64
N PHE A 27 -6.57 12.70 13.61
CA PHE A 27 -6.16 11.88 12.47
C PHE A 27 -6.97 12.20 11.20
N THR A 28 -8.27 12.53 11.29
CA THR A 28 -9.03 13.04 10.14
C THR A 28 -8.35 14.25 9.51
N ILE A 29 -7.95 15.24 10.32
CA ILE A 29 -7.31 16.46 9.85
C ILE A 29 -5.93 16.15 9.24
N LEU A 30 -5.10 15.36 9.93
CA LEU A 30 -3.75 15.03 9.47
C LEU A 30 -3.77 14.25 8.15
N PHE A 31 -4.65 13.25 8.00
CA PHE A 31 -4.82 12.54 6.74
C PHE A 31 -5.40 13.45 5.65
N GLY A 32 -6.36 14.32 5.98
CA GLY A 32 -6.91 15.30 5.05
C GLY A 32 -5.84 16.24 4.49
N LEU A 33 -5.03 16.86 5.36
CA LEU A 33 -3.93 17.75 4.97
C LEU A 33 -2.90 17.03 4.09
N THR A 34 -2.52 15.81 4.49
CA THR A 34 -1.56 14.97 3.75
C THR A 34 -2.11 14.60 2.36
N THR A 35 -3.42 14.36 2.25
CA THR A 35 -4.12 14.06 0.99
C THR A 35 -4.16 15.29 0.07
N ILE A 36 -4.44 16.47 0.63
CA ILE A 36 -4.43 17.73 -0.12
C ILE A 36 -3.02 17.98 -0.69
N ALA A 37 -1.97 17.76 0.10
CA ALA A 37 -0.59 17.89 -0.38
C ALA A 37 -0.29 16.94 -1.57
N HIS A 38 -0.68 15.66 -1.49
CA HIS A 38 -0.55 14.70 -2.60
C HIS A 38 -1.35 15.14 -3.84
N LEU A 39 -2.56 15.69 -3.64
CA LEU A 39 -3.40 16.20 -4.73
C LEU A 39 -2.73 17.39 -5.44
N THR A 40 -2.23 18.37 -4.68
CA THR A 40 -1.48 19.50 -5.22
C THR A 40 -0.27 19.02 -6.01
N GLN A 41 0.52 18.10 -5.46
CA GLN A 41 1.69 17.53 -6.13
C GLN A 41 1.32 16.76 -7.41
N ALA A 42 0.22 16.00 -7.42
CA ALA A 42 -0.23 15.28 -8.60
C ALA A 42 -0.68 16.22 -9.73
N ILE A 43 -1.36 17.32 -9.39
CA ILE A 43 -1.77 18.35 -10.36
C ILE A 43 -0.55 19.06 -10.95
N LEU A 44 0.44 19.40 -10.11
CA LEU A 44 1.67 20.08 -10.55
C LEU A 44 2.56 19.18 -11.42
N HIS A 45 2.75 17.91 -11.03
CA HIS A 45 3.63 16.99 -11.73
C HIS A 45 2.96 16.20 -12.87
N ARG A 46 1.62 16.24 -12.96
CA ARG A 46 0.80 15.61 -14.02
C ARG A 46 1.13 14.13 -14.27
N ARG A 47 1.41 13.37 -13.20
CA ARG A 47 1.74 11.94 -13.29
C ARG A 47 0.55 11.07 -12.89
N ALA A 48 0.01 10.31 -13.85
CA ALA A 48 -1.21 9.52 -13.66
C ALA A 48 -1.14 8.48 -12.51
N TYR A 49 0.05 7.96 -12.18
CA TYR A 49 0.18 6.97 -11.10
C TYR A 49 0.03 7.59 -9.69
N CYS A 50 0.19 8.91 -9.55
CA CYS A 50 -0.04 9.63 -8.29
C CYS A 50 -1.52 9.63 -7.86
N TRP A 51 -2.45 9.32 -8.75
CA TRP A 51 -3.85 9.12 -8.36
C TRP A 51 -4.04 8.00 -7.35
N VAL A 52 -3.20 6.97 -7.38
CA VAL A 52 -3.32 5.84 -6.44
C VAL A 52 -2.99 6.26 -5.01
N ILE A 53 -1.97 7.11 -4.80
CA ILE A 53 -1.65 7.60 -3.46
C ILE A 53 -2.71 8.59 -2.95
N ILE A 54 -3.35 9.35 -3.85
CA ILE A 54 -4.49 10.21 -3.50
C ILE A 54 -5.68 9.37 -3.04
N VAL A 55 -6.02 8.30 -3.76
CA VAL A 55 -7.09 7.36 -3.36
C VAL A 55 -6.77 6.76 -1.99
N SER A 56 -5.50 6.43 -1.72
CA SER A 56 -5.09 6.00 -0.37
C SER A 56 -5.36 7.06 0.69
N GLY A 57 -4.94 8.30 0.47
CA GLY A 57 -5.17 9.40 1.41
C GLY A 57 -6.66 9.68 1.65
N ILE A 58 -7.48 9.68 0.60
CA ILE A 58 -8.93 9.82 0.69
C ILE A 58 -9.52 8.67 1.53
N ALA A 59 -9.15 7.42 1.25
CA ALA A 59 -9.64 6.27 1.99
C ALA A 59 -9.26 6.33 3.49
N GLN A 60 -8.05 6.78 3.82
CA GLN A 60 -7.62 6.97 5.22
C GLN A 60 -8.39 8.11 5.90
N THR A 61 -8.62 9.22 5.19
CA THR A 61 -9.42 10.33 5.70
C THR A 61 -10.87 9.90 5.96
N LEU A 62 -11.47 9.20 5.01
CA LEU A 62 -12.83 8.66 5.13
C LEU A 62 -12.93 7.63 6.25
N ALA A 63 -11.94 6.75 6.43
CA ALA A 63 -11.90 5.81 7.55
C ALA A 63 -12.08 6.57 8.88
N TYR A 64 -11.33 7.66 9.05
CA TYR A 64 -11.40 8.46 10.28
C TYR A 64 -12.67 9.31 10.40
N ILE A 65 -13.26 9.76 9.29
CA ILE A 65 -14.61 10.37 9.30
C ILE A 65 -15.64 9.34 9.79
N PHE A 66 -15.64 8.13 9.23
CA PHE A 66 -16.53 7.07 9.67
C PHE A 66 -16.27 6.65 11.12
N ARG A 67 -15.02 6.72 11.60
CA ARG A 67 -14.70 6.54 13.03
C ARG A 67 -15.40 7.58 13.89
N VAL A 68 -15.33 8.86 13.53
CA VAL A 68 -16.03 9.92 14.26
C VAL A 68 -17.55 9.68 14.25
N ILE A 69 -18.11 9.30 13.10
CA ILE A 69 -19.55 9.02 12.97
C ILE A 69 -19.95 7.80 13.81
N SER A 70 -19.15 6.73 13.81
CA SER A 70 -19.43 5.52 14.60
C SER A 70 -19.25 5.73 16.11
N ILE A 71 -18.43 6.69 16.54
CA ILE A 71 -18.35 7.12 17.95
C ILE A 71 -19.63 7.89 18.34
N LYS A 72 -20.14 8.75 17.45
CA LYS A 72 -21.36 9.54 17.70
C LYS A 72 -22.65 8.72 17.56
N ASN A 73 -22.62 7.66 16.74
CA ASN A 73 -23.74 6.75 16.49
C ASN A 73 -23.31 5.29 16.81
N PRO A 74 -23.14 4.92 18.09
CA PRO A 74 -22.48 3.68 18.53
C PRO A 74 -23.19 2.38 18.13
N ALA A 75 -24.52 2.42 18.02
CA ALA A 75 -25.34 1.25 17.65
C ALA A 75 -25.37 0.96 16.14
N SER A 76 -24.83 1.87 15.32
CA SER A 76 -24.88 1.71 13.86
C SER A 76 -23.80 0.77 13.35
N PHE A 77 -24.18 -0.48 13.05
CA PHE A 77 -23.29 -1.46 12.41
C PHE A 77 -22.68 -0.91 11.11
N GLY A 78 -23.48 -0.26 10.26
CA GLY A 78 -23.00 0.27 8.98
C GLY A 78 -21.86 1.28 9.13
N ASN A 79 -21.94 2.19 10.10
CA ASN A 79 -20.87 3.17 10.34
C ASN A 79 -19.60 2.52 10.89
N TYR A 80 -19.75 1.58 11.82
CA TYR A 80 -18.63 0.82 12.39
C TYR A 80 -17.94 -0.05 11.31
N ALA A 81 -18.74 -0.78 10.52
CA ALA A 81 -18.26 -1.61 9.42
C ALA A 81 -17.58 -0.77 8.34
N ALA A 82 -18.12 0.41 7.99
CA ALA A 82 -17.49 1.32 7.02
C ALA A 82 -16.10 1.78 7.51
N TRP A 83 -15.98 2.20 8.77
CA TRP A 83 -14.69 2.52 9.38
C TRP A 83 -13.71 1.34 9.32
N PHE A 84 -14.15 0.15 9.75
CA PHE A 84 -13.32 -1.05 9.82
C PHE A 84 -12.87 -1.51 8.42
N ILE A 85 -13.75 -1.52 7.44
CA ILE A 85 -13.40 -1.90 6.05
C ILE A 85 -12.45 -0.86 5.45
N LEU A 86 -12.72 0.44 5.62
CA LEU A 86 -11.85 1.48 5.07
C LEU A 86 -10.46 1.45 5.70
N ILE A 87 -10.34 1.19 7.00
CA ILE A 87 -9.03 1.09 7.63
C ILE A 87 -8.23 -0.12 7.10
N LEU A 88 -8.89 -1.21 6.71
CA LEU A 88 -8.20 -2.35 6.07
C LEU A 88 -7.79 -2.05 4.62
N ILE A 89 -8.66 -1.44 3.83
CA ILE A 89 -8.44 -1.21 2.39
C ILE A 89 -7.44 -0.09 2.14
N ALA A 90 -7.52 1.00 2.90
CA ALA A 90 -6.75 2.22 2.63
C ALA A 90 -5.21 2.02 2.49
N PRO A 91 -4.52 1.26 3.36
CA PRO A 91 -3.08 1.00 3.22
C PRO A 91 -2.72 0.19 1.96
N LEU A 92 -3.63 -0.60 1.37
CA LEU A 92 -3.34 -1.34 0.14
C LEU A 92 -3.04 -0.41 -1.03
N PHE A 93 -3.69 0.74 -1.08
CA PHE A 93 -3.39 1.75 -2.08
C PHE A 93 -2.00 2.38 -1.86
N THR A 94 -1.56 2.51 -0.60
CA THR A 94 -0.18 2.93 -0.30
C THR A 94 0.82 1.87 -0.76
N ASN A 95 0.55 0.58 -0.50
CA ASN A 95 1.38 -0.54 -0.99
C ASN A 95 1.46 -0.55 -2.52
N ALA A 96 0.29 -0.47 -3.18
CA ALA A 96 0.18 -0.42 -4.63
C ALA A 96 1.02 0.73 -5.22
N PHE A 97 0.96 1.91 -4.60
CA PHE A 97 1.79 3.04 -4.99
C PHE A 97 3.28 2.74 -4.84
N ALA A 98 3.72 2.20 -3.70
CA ALA A 98 5.12 1.82 -3.49
C ALA A 98 5.61 0.80 -4.55
N TYR A 99 4.79 -0.22 -4.87
CA TYR A 99 5.12 -1.20 -5.90
C TYR A 99 5.25 -0.58 -7.30
N MET A 100 4.34 0.36 -7.64
CA MET A 100 4.42 1.08 -8.91
C MET A 100 5.63 2.00 -8.99
N VAL A 101 5.96 2.68 -7.91
CA VAL A 101 7.15 3.54 -7.82
C VAL A 101 8.41 2.69 -8.04
N MET A 102 8.52 1.55 -7.34
CA MET A 102 9.65 0.65 -7.54
C MET A 102 9.73 0.13 -8.99
N GLY A 103 8.61 -0.30 -9.58
CA GLY A 103 8.59 -0.70 -10.99
C GLY A 103 9.10 0.39 -11.94
N ARG A 104 8.79 1.67 -11.66
CA ARG A 104 9.30 2.82 -12.42
C ARG A 104 10.78 3.10 -12.15
N MET A 105 11.24 2.92 -10.91
CA MET A 105 12.66 3.01 -10.59
C MET A 105 13.47 1.94 -11.33
N ILE A 106 12.96 0.72 -11.43
CA ILE A 106 13.59 -0.35 -12.22
C ILE A 106 13.65 0.06 -13.69
N TRP A 107 12.61 0.68 -14.23
CA TRP A 107 12.60 1.18 -15.61
C TRP A 107 13.65 2.28 -15.84
N ASN A 108 13.77 3.22 -14.90
CA ASN A 108 14.59 4.42 -15.07
C ASN A 108 16.07 4.22 -14.73
N TYR A 109 16.36 3.31 -13.79
CA TYR A 109 17.69 3.18 -13.21
C TYR A 109 18.31 1.78 -13.39
N VAL A 110 17.67 0.88 -14.14
CA VAL A 110 18.27 -0.41 -14.53
C VAL A 110 18.32 -0.50 -16.04
N ILE A 111 19.52 -0.66 -16.59
CA ILE A 111 19.80 -0.72 -18.04
C ILE A 111 18.92 -1.76 -18.74
N GLU A 112 18.75 -2.94 -18.15
CA GLU A 112 17.94 -4.02 -18.73
C GLU A 112 16.42 -3.87 -18.48
N ALA A 113 15.99 -2.87 -17.70
CA ALA A 113 14.62 -2.65 -17.23
C ALA A 113 13.95 -3.92 -16.62
N LYS A 114 14.79 -4.78 -16.05
CA LYS A 114 14.42 -6.07 -15.47
C LYS A 114 15.22 -6.32 -14.20
N ILE A 115 14.57 -6.98 -13.24
CA ILE A 115 15.24 -7.54 -12.08
C ILE A 115 14.80 -9.00 -11.96
N TRP A 116 15.79 -9.89 -11.98
CA TRP A 116 15.61 -11.34 -11.82
C TRP A 116 14.44 -11.90 -12.65
N LYS A 117 14.43 -11.59 -13.95
CA LYS A 117 13.42 -12.00 -14.95
C LYS A 117 12.07 -11.28 -14.89
N ILE A 118 11.78 -10.49 -13.85
CA ILE A 118 10.56 -9.66 -13.79
C ILE A 118 10.82 -8.33 -14.50
N THR A 119 9.89 -7.98 -15.39
CA THR A 119 9.94 -6.73 -16.15
C THR A 119 9.34 -5.58 -15.34
N ALA A 120 10.00 -4.41 -15.40
CA ALA A 120 9.64 -3.19 -14.68
C ALA A 120 8.13 -2.85 -14.71
N TRP A 121 7.47 -3.10 -15.84
CA TRP A 121 6.07 -2.73 -16.05
C TRP A 121 5.03 -3.73 -15.55
N ARG A 122 5.41 -4.98 -15.28
CA ARG A 122 4.51 -5.97 -14.64
C ARG A 122 4.75 -6.06 -13.15
N PHE A 123 5.88 -5.53 -12.68
CA PHE A 123 6.29 -5.59 -11.29
C PHE A 123 5.18 -5.15 -10.34
N GLY A 124 4.70 -3.91 -10.47
CA GLY A 124 3.62 -3.41 -9.61
C GLY A 124 2.31 -4.19 -9.73
N LEU A 125 1.96 -4.66 -10.94
CA LEU A 125 0.72 -5.40 -11.17
C LEU A 125 0.65 -6.72 -10.39
N TYR A 126 1.76 -7.47 -10.36
CA TYR A 126 1.78 -8.77 -9.68
C TYR A 126 1.53 -8.62 -8.17
N PHE A 127 2.26 -7.71 -7.51
CA PHE A 127 2.09 -7.49 -6.07
C PHE A 127 0.71 -6.91 -5.71
N VAL A 128 0.14 -6.04 -6.55
CA VAL A 128 -1.23 -5.54 -6.33
C VAL A 128 -2.27 -6.66 -6.41
N ILE A 129 -2.16 -7.58 -7.38
CA ILE A 129 -3.10 -8.71 -7.48
C ILE A 129 -3.01 -9.61 -6.24
N LEU A 130 -1.79 -9.89 -5.78
CA LEU A 130 -1.54 -10.70 -4.60
C LEU A 130 -2.10 -10.03 -3.32
N ASP A 131 -1.89 -8.73 -3.14
CA ASP A 131 -2.45 -7.96 -2.02
C ASP A 131 -3.98 -7.91 -2.06
N VAL A 132 -4.60 -7.77 -3.25
CA VAL A 132 -6.06 -7.81 -3.41
C VAL A 132 -6.62 -9.19 -3.05
N ALA A 133 -5.96 -10.28 -3.46
CA ALA A 133 -6.37 -11.63 -3.07
C ALA A 133 -6.30 -11.82 -1.55
N ALA A 134 -5.23 -11.34 -0.91
CA ALA A 134 -5.07 -11.38 0.54
C ALA A 134 -6.15 -10.55 1.26
N LEU A 135 -6.51 -9.37 0.72
CA LEU A 135 -7.60 -8.55 1.25
C LEU A 135 -8.95 -9.27 1.20
N LEU A 136 -9.27 -9.95 0.09
CA LEU A 136 -10.55 -10.65 -0.02
C LEU A 136 -10.69 -11.73 1.06
N ILE A 137 -9.60 -12.43 1.38
CA ILE A 137 -9.55 -13.37 2.51
C ILE A 137 -9.79 -12.65 3.84
N GLN A 138 -9.17 -11.48 4.05
CA GLN A 138 -9.35 -10.68 5.26
C GLN A 138 -10.80 -10.21 5.43
N ILE A 139 -11.41 -9.65 4.38
CA ILE A 139 -12.79 -9.16 4.42
C ILE A 139 -13.74 -10.32 4.71
N TYR A 140 -13.54 -11.47 4.08
CA TYR A 140 -14.34 -12.66 4.33
C TYR A 140 -14.23 -13.12 5.79
N GLY A 141 -13.00 -13.29 6.31
CA GLY A 141 -12.79 -13.69 7.71
C GLY A 141 -13.38 -12.70 8.72
N ALA A 142 -13.19 -11.40 8.47
CA ALA A 142 -13.74 -10.36 9.33
C ALA A 142 -15.28 -10.30 9.30
N ALA A 143 -15.89 -10.51 8.13
CA ALA A 143 -17.34 -10.55 8.00
C ALA A 143 -17.93 -11.76 8.73
N THR A 144 -17.30 -12.93 8.64
CA THR A 144 -17.70 -14.12 9.40
C THR A 144 -17.61 -13.87 10.91
N ALA A 145 -16.51 -13.27 11.36
CA ALA A 145 -16.30 -12.95 12.78
C ALA A 145 -17.25 -11.87 13.34
N ALA A 146 -17.85 -11.05 12.48
CA ALA A 146 -18.73 -9.95 12.87
C ALA A 146 -20.23 -10.25 12.72
N SER A 147 -20.60 -11.49 12.41
CA SER A 147 -22.01 -11.86 12.21
C SER A 147 -22.78 -11.97 13.52
N ASP A 148 -24.01 -11.42 13.58
CA ASP A 148 -24.76 -11.27 14.83
C ASP A 148 -25.17 -12.60 15.50
N ASN A 149 -25.19 -13.71 14.74
CA ASN A 149 -25.54 -15.05 15.23
C ASN A 149 -24.34 -16.01 15.30
N ALA A 150 -23.10 -15.52 15.14
CA ALA A 150 -21.92 -16.37 15.21
C ALA A 150 -21.74 -16.93 16.62
N SER A 151 -21.57 -18.24 16.71
CA SER A 151 -21.00 -18.89 17.89
C SER A 151 -19.56 -18.40 18.16
N ALA A 152 -19.07 -18.66 19.38
CA ALA A 152 -17.69 -18.34 19.73
C ALA A 152 -16.69 -19.02 18.79
N ASP A 153 -16.97 -20.26 18.38
CA ASP A 153 -16.14 -21.03 17.45
C ASP A 153 -16.15 -20.45 16.04
N GLU A 154 -17.31 -20.03 15.53
CA GLU A 154 -17.42 -19.35 14.23
C GLU A 154 -16.68 -18.00 14.24
N THR A 155 -16.76 -17.28 15.36
CA THR A 155 -16.02 -16.01 15.53
C THR A 155 -14.51 -16.25 15.49
N LEU A 156 -14.02 -17.25 16.24
CA LEU A 156 -12.61 -17.64 16.23
C LEU A 156 -12.14 -18.08 14.84
N GLN A 157 -12.95 -18.88 14.14
CA GLN A 157 -12.65 -19.30 12.78
C GLN A 157 -12.54 -18.10 11.83
N GLY A 158 -13.48 -17.14 11.91
CA GLY A 158 -13.42 -15.90 11.14
C GLY A 158 -12.15 -15.08 11.41
N LEU A 159 -11.76 -14.94 12.68
CA LEU A 159 -10.53 -14.26 13.08
C LEU A 159 -9.28 -14.98 12.55
N HIS A 160 -9.23 -16.31 12.59
CA HIS A 160 -8.13 -17.08 12.01
C HIS A 160 -8.03 -16.88 10.49
N VAL A 161 -9.15 -16.91 9.77
CA VAL A 161 -9.17 -16.65 8.32
C VAL A 161 -8.71 -15.22 8.03
N TYR A 162 -9.15 -14.24 8.81
CA TYR A 162 -8.65 -12.87 8.73
C TYR A 162 -7.12 -12.81 8.90
N MET A 163 -6.59 -13.42 9.96
CA MET A 163 -5.15 -13.46 10.25
C MET A 163 -4.35 -14.15 9.15
N VAL A 164 -4.87 -15.23 8.53
CA VAL A 164 -4.25 -15.89 7.37
C VAL A 164 -4.09 -14.89 6.22
N GLY A 165 -5.14 -14.12 5.93
CA GLY A 165 -5.06 -13.08 4.90
C GLY A 165 -4.01 -12.01 5.21
N VAL A 166 -3.91 -11.55 6.47
CA VAL A 166 -2.87 -10.59 6.89
C VAL A 166 -1.46 -11.21 6.79
N GLY A 167 -1.30 -12.48 7.16
CA GLY A 167 -0.03 -13.20 7.07
C GLY A 167 0.45 -13.40 5.63
N ILE A 168 -0.46 -13.76 4.72
CA ILE A 168 -0.19 -13.87 3.28
C ILE A 168 0.27 -12.51 2.72
N GLN A 169 -0.41 -11.43 3.10
CA GLN A 169 -0.01 -10.07 2.71
C GLN A 169 1.42 -9.74 3.22
N GLN A 170 1.73 -10.07 4.48
CA GLN A 170 3.07 -9.85 5.04
C GLN A 170 4.15 -10.63 4.28
N PHE A 171 3.86 -11.87 3.91
CA PHE A 171 4.78 -12.69 3.12
C PHE A 171 5.11 -12.01 1.77
N PHE A 172 4.10 -11.47 1.07
CA PHE A 172 4.35 -10.76 -0.19
C PHE A 172 5.12 -9.46 0.00
N ILE A 173 4.93 -8.75 1.11
CA ILE A 173 5.77 -7.59 1.47
C ILE A 173 7.23 -7.99 1.67
N PHE A 174 7.51 -9.13 2.31
CA PHE A 174 8.90 -9.62 2.43
C PHE A 174 9.50 -10.02 1.08
N VAL A 175 8.72 -10.65 0.20
CA VAL A 175 9.15 -10.91 -1.18
C VAL A 175 9.45 -9.60 -1.91
N PHE A 176 8.62 -8.56 -1.75
CA PHE A 176 8.87 -7.24 -2.31
C PHE A 176 10.15 -6.60 -1.75
N LEU A 177 10.37 -6.69 -0.44
CA LEU A 177 11.58 -6.19 0.23
C LEU A 177 12.84 -6.87 -0.32
N PHE A 178 12.78 -8.18 -0.57
CA PHE A 178 13.85 -8.91 -1.23
C PHE A 178 14.16 -8.33 -2.62
N PHE A 179 13.14 -8.01 -3.43
CA PHE A 179 13.36 -7.37 -4.73
C PHE A 179 13.91 -5.94 -4.60
N ALA A 180 13.49 -5.18 -3.59
CA ALA A 180 14.05 -3.85 -3.30
C ALA A 180 15.53 -3.95 -2.94
N PHE A 181 15.92 -4.96 -2.16
CA PHE A 181 17.32 -5.27 -1.87
C PHE A 181 18.12 -5.69 -3.11
N LYS A 182 17.53 -6.48 -4.01
CA LYS A 182 18.17 -6.78 -5.31
C LYS A 182 18.37 -5.53 -6.16
N PHE A 183 17.38 -4.64 -6.21
CA PHE A 183 17.52 -3.35 -6.88
C PHE A 183 18.64 -2.49 -6.27
N HIS A 184 18.74 -2.45 -4.94
CA HIS A 184 19.86 -1.81 -4.24
C HIS A 184 21.21 -2.37 -4.70
N GLN A 185 21.36 -3.70 -4.72
CA GLN A 185 22.59 -4.36 -5.19
C GLN A 185 22.94 -3.97 -6.63
N THR A 186 21.95 -3.96 -7.53
CA THR A 186 22.12 -3.55 -8.92
C THR A 186 22.56 -2.10 -9.05
N LEU A 187 21.93 -1.17 -8.32
CA LEU A 187 22.34 0.24 -8.30
C LEU A 187 23.77 0.41 -7.80
N ARG A 188 24.15 -0.30 -6.72
CA ARG A 188 25.50 -0.25 -6.17
C ARG A 188 26.55 -0.77 -7.15
N SER A 189 26.22 -1.83 -7.91
CA SER A 189 27.10 -2.38 -8.94
C SER A 189 27.31 -1.41 -10.10
N GLN A 190 26.25 -0.81 -10.62
CA GLN A 190 26.34 0.17 -11.72
C GLN A 190 27.06 1.45 -11.29
N SER A 191 26.89 1.88 -10.04
CA SER A 191 27.64 2.98 -9.44
C SER A 191 29.15 2.71 -9.42
N ARG A 192 29.56 1.49 -9.02
CA ARG A 192 30.97 1.09 -9.03
C ARG A 192 31.57 1.05 -10.43
N GLN A 193 30.75 0.76 -11.44
CA GLN A 193 31.17 0.72 -12.84
C GLN A 193 31.12 2.12 -13.51
N ASN A 194 30.79 3.19 -12.79
CA ASN A 194 30.61 4.56 -13.31
C ASN A 194 29.61 4.66 -14.48
N VAL A 195 28.70 3.69 -14.62
CA VAL A 195 27.78 3.64 -15.77
C VAL A 195 26.60 4.58 -15.54
N TYR A 196 26.08 4.66 -14.32
CA TYR A 196 24.96 5.52 -13.97
C TYR A 196 24.82 5.64 -12.44
N THR A 197 24.86 6.86 -11.90
CA THR A 197 24.40 7.08 -10.51
C THR A 197 23.74 8.45 -10.38
N SER A 198 22.42 8.46 -10.13
CA SER A 198 21.72 9.68 -9.72
C SER A 198 21.44 9.64 -8.21
N ARG A 199 21.84 10.69 -7.49
CA ARG A 199 21.51 10.91 -6.07
C ARG A 199 20.00 10.76 -5.80
N GLN A 200 19.19 11.08 -6.81
CA GLN A 200 17.74 10.94 -6.82
C GLN A 200 17.28 9.48 -6.62
N ALA A 201 17.91 8.52 -7.31
CA ALA A 201 17.56 7.10 -7.20
C ALA A 201 17.75 6.57 -5.77
N TRP A 202 18.85 6.94 -5.12
CA TRP A 202 19.13 6.57 -3.74
C TRP A 202 18.13 7.19 -2.76
N SER A 203 17.83 8.49 -2.90
CA SER A 203 16.85 9.15 -2.02
C SER A 203 15.47 8.48 -2.07
N LEU A 204 15.00 8.12 -3.27
CA LEU A 204 13.71 7.48 -3.44
C LEU A 204 13.72 6.01 -2.98
N LEU A 205 14.85 5.32 -3.12
CA LEU A 205 15.02 3.96 -2.59
C LEU A 205 14.96 3.94 -1.05
N TYR A 206 15.64 4.87 -0.38
CA TYR A 206 15.56 4.98 1.07
C TYR A 206 14.18 5.39 1.56
N ALA A 207 13.49 6.28 0.82
CA ALA A 207 12.09 6.61 1.10
C ALA A 207 11.18 5.37 0.97
N LEU A 208 11.38 4.54 -0.05
CA LEU A 208 10.65 3.27 -0.20
C LEU A 208 10.95 2.30 0.94
N TYR A 209 12.20 2.17 1.38
CA TYR A 209 12.52 1.33 2.55
C TYR A 209 11.80 1.81 3.81
N ALA A 210 11.77 3.12 4.07
CA ALA A 210 11.04 3.68 5.19
C ALA A 210 9.53 3.37 5.10
N VAL A 211 8.93 3.51 3.91
CA VAL A 211 7.52 3.18 3.68
C VAL A 211 7.24 1.68 3.89
N ILE A 212 8.07 0.79 3.34
CA ILE A 212 7.94 -0.67 3.52
C ILE A 212 8.05 -1.05 5.00
N LEU A 213 8.96 -0.42 5.75
CA LEU A 213 9.10 -0.65 7.18
C LEU A 213 7.84 -0.26 7.94
N LEU A 214 7.28 0.92 7.66
CA LEU A 214 6.05 1.40 8.30
C LEU A 214 4.84 0.51 7.99
N ILE A 215 4.71 0.07 6.73
CA ILE A 215 3.69 -0.92 6.31
C ILE A 215 3.87 -2.23 7.08
N THR A 216 5.11 -2.72 7.20
CA THR A 216 5.42 -3.97 7.92
C THR A 216 5.05 -3.86 9.40
N ILE A 217 5.39 -2.76 10.08
CA ILE A 217 5.02 -2.52 11.48
C ILE A 217 3.50 -2.62 11.66
N ARG A 218 2.74 -1.98 10.77
CA ARG A 218 1.28 -2.04 10.79
C ARG A 218 0.76 -3.47 10.60
N ILE A 219 1.26 -4.21 9.60
CA ILE A 219 0.78 -5.56 9.31
C ILE A 219 1.10 -6.51 10.47
N ILE A 220 2.28 -6.38 11.09
CA ILE A 220 2.63 -7.13 12.31
C ILE A 220 1.68 -6.79 13.45
N PHE A 221 1.39 -5.50 13.67
CA PHE A 221 0.39 -5.09 14.67
C PHE A 221 -0.97 -5.75 14.40
N ARG A 222 -1.45 -5.77 13.15
CA ARG A 222 -2.71 -6.42 12.77
C ARG A 222 -2.72 -7.93 12.99
N LEU A 223 -1.59 -8.60 12.80
CA LEU A 223 -1.44 -10.02 13.17
C LEU A 223 -1.52 -10.23 14.67
N VAL A 224 -0.82 -9.40 15.44
CA VAL A 224 -0.74 -9.54 16.91
C VAL A 224 -2.07 -9.14 17.57
N GLU A 225 -2.81 -8.18 17.00
CA GLU A 225 -4.10 -7.67 17.46
C GLU A 225 -5.09 -8.80 17.77
N TYR A 226 -5.16 -9.84 16.94
CA TYR A 226 -6.06 -10.99 17.12
C TYR A 226 -5.34 -12.31 17.40
N SER A 227 -4.02 -12.27 17.67
CA SER A 227 -3.21 -13.49 17.89
C SER A 227 -3.67 -14.36 19.06
N GLN A 228 -4.31 -13.76 20.07
CA GLN A 228 -4.88 -14.46 21.22
C GLN A 228 -6.38 -14.76 21.06
N GLY A 229 -6.93 -14.60 19.85
CA GLY A 229 -8.35 -14.81 19.54
C GLY A 229 -9.25 -13.95 20.43
N LEU A 230 -10.30 -14.56 20.97
CA LEU A 230 -11.28 -13.92 21.87
C LEU A 230 -10.68 -13.43 23.22
N LYS A 231 -9.48 -13.88 23.59
CA LYS A 231 -8.79 -13.44 24.81
C LYS A 231 -7.89 -12.22 24.60
N SER A 232 -7.78 -11.73 23.36
CA SER A 232 -6.91 -10.59 23.07
C SER A 232 -7.43 -9.30 23.71
N SER A 233 -6.63 -8.70 24.58
CA SER A 233 -6.91 -7.41 25.19
C SER A 233 -6.40 -6.23 24.36
N ILE A 234 -5.64 -6.50 23.29
CA ILE A 234 -5.02 -5.49 22.43
C ILE A 234 -6.06 -4.64 21.67
N PRO A 235 -7.12 -5.21 21.08
CA PRO A 235 -8.18 -4.42 20.44
C PRO A 235 -8.89 -3.45 21.39
N ASN A 236 -8.88 -3.74 22.70
CA ASN A 236 -9.51 -2.89 23.71
C ASN A 236 -8.66 -1.67 24.10
N HIS A 237 -7.40 -1.62 23.65
CA HIS A 237 -6.47 -0.53 23.92
C HIS A 237 -6.24 0.32 22.68
N GLU A 238 -7.10 1.32 22.50
CA GLU A 238 -7.12 2.20 21.34
C GLU A 238 -5.77 2.88 21.02
N ALA A 239 -4.96 3.14 22.06
CA ALA A 239 -3.64 3.76 21.93
C ALA A 239 -2.69 2.98 21.01
N PHE A 240 -2.74 1.64 21.01
CA PHE A 240 -1.90 0.83 20.13
C PHE A 240 -2.34 0.96 18.67
N GLN A 241 -3.65 0.98 18.42
CA GLN A 241 -4.18 1.18 17.06
C GLN A 241 -3.78 2.55 16.51
N TYR A 242 -3.86 3.62 17.31
CA TYR A 242 -3.40 4.93 16.85
C TYR A 242 -1.89 4.93 16.58
N SER A 243 -1.08 4.40 17.50
CA SER A 243 0.38 4.51 17.45
C SER A 243 1.05 3.58 16.43
N LEU A 244 0.59 2.34 16.30
CA LEU A 244 1.25 1.31 15.47
C LEU A 244 0.61 1.14 14.10
N ASP A 245 -0.62 1.60 13.92
CA ASP A 245 -1.35 1.47 12.68
C ASP A 245 -1.53 2.82 11.99
N SER A 246 -2.06 3.82 12.69
CA SER A 246 -2.45 5.08 12.05
C SER A 246 -1.30 6.08 11.92
N VAL A 247 -0.48 6.23 12.97
CA VAL A 247 0.77 7.00 12.89
C VAL A 247 1.70 6.39 11.83
N ALA A 248 1.82 5.07 11.77
CA ALA A 248 2.66 4.39 10.78
C ALA A 248 2.25 4.74 9.34
N MET A 249 0.94 4.70 9.03
CA MET A 249 0.46 5.05 7.70
C MET A 249 0.51 6.55 7.41
N LEU A 250 0.28 7.39 8.41
CA LEU A 250 0.45 8.84 8.27
C LEU A 250 1.89 9.18 7.89
N PHE A 251 2.87 8.63 8.61
CA PHE A 251 4.28 8.81 8.26
C PHE A 251 4.61 8.26 6.88
N ALA A 252 4.04 7.13 6.47
CA ALA A 252 4.25 6.59 5.13
C ALA A 252 3.77 7.58 4.04
N LEU A 253 2.59 8.17 4.22
CA LEU A 253 2.09 9.20 3.30
C LEU A 253 2.92 10.48 3.33
N VAL A 254 3.40 10.91 4.50
CA VAL A 254 4.25 12.09 4.66
C VAL A 254 5.62 11.89 4.01
N VAL A 255 6.23 10.72 4.18
CA VAL A 255 7.49 10.35 3.49
C VAL A 255 7.31 10.42 1.98
N LEU A 256 6.19 9.91 1.45
CA LEU A 256 5.89 9.98 0.02
C LEU A 256 5.53 11.39 -0.47
N ASN A 257 5.03 12.27 0.40
CA ASN A 257 4.86 13.70 0.09
C ASN A 257 6.22 14.40 -0.02
N ILE A 258 7.15 14.13 0.90
CA ILE A 258 8.48 14.75 0.90
C ILE A 258 9.30 14.24 -0.30
N PHE A 259 9.35 12.93 -0.48
CA PHE A 259 10.10 12.27 -1.55
C PHE A 259 9.17 11.92 -2.73
N HIS A 260 8.48 12.94 -3.27
CA HIS A 260 7.48 12.72 -4.30
C HIS A 260 8.12 12.14 -5.58
N PRO A 261 7.73 10.91 -6.02
CA PRO A 261 8.35 10.25 -7.17
C PRO A 261 8.22 11.04 -8.47
N GLY A 262 7.14 11.81 -8.63
CA GLY A 262 6.93 12.67 -9.80
C GLY A 262 7.86 13.88 -9.88
N ARG A 263 8.44 14.30 -8.75
CA ARG A 263 9.47 15.35 -8.68
C ARG A 263 10.86 14.77 -8.94
N ILE A 264 11.11 13.58 -8.40
CA ILE A 264 12.43 12.93 -8.43
C ILE A 264 12.72 12.28 -9.80
N MET A 265 11.71 11.72 -10.48
CA MET A 265 11.83 11.10 -11.81
C MET A 265 11.18 11.97 -12.91
N ALA A 266 11.52 13.26 -12.97
CA ALA A 266 10.81 14.24 -13.79
C ALA A 266 11.05 14.14 -15.32
N ASP A 267 12.06 13.41 -15.79
CA ASP A 267 12.45 13.41 -17.21
C ASP A 267 11.38 12.79 -18.14
N SER A 268 11.31 13.24 -19.40
CA SER A 268 10.27 12.84 -20.37
C SER A 268 10.33 11.35 -20.74
N ASP A 269 11.53 10.75 -20.72
CA ASP A 269 11.75 9.31 -20.96
C ASP A 269 11.47 8.43 -19.73
N SER A 270 11.18 9.05 -18.57
CA SER A 270 11.04 8.35 -17.31
C SER A 270 9.68 7.62 -17.16
N SER A 271 8.75 7.93 -18.04
CA SER A 271 7.41 7.36 -18.04
C SER A 271 7.40 6.04 -18.82
N ILE A 272 7.03 4.95 -18.14
CA ILE A 272 6.90 3.65 -18.80
C ILE A 272 5.88 3.79 -19.95
N PRO A 273 6.25 3.56 -21.22
CA PRO A 273 5.38 3.82 -22.37
C PRO A 273 4.10 3.00 -22.31
N GLY A 274 3.00 3.47 -22.90
CA GLY A 274 1.71 2.74 -22.90
C GLY A 274 1.79 1.35 -23.56
N ARG A 275 0.84 0.46 -23.23
CA ARG A 275 0.80 -0.93 -23.75
C ARG A 275 0.85 -1.00 -25.28
N LYS A 276 0.17 -0.07 -25.97
CA LYS A 276 0.17 0.05 -27.44
C LYS A 276 1.55 0.41 -28.00
N ALA A 277 2.22 1.41 -27.41
CA ALA A 277 3.56 1.84 -27.81
C ALA A 277 4.63 0.76 -27.56
N ARG A 278 4.48 -0.06 -26.51
CA ARG A 278 5.38 -1.21 -26.28
C ARG A 278 5.20 -2.30 -27.32
N LYS A 279 3.95 -2.65 -27.64
CA LYS A 279 3.67 -3.63 -28.70
C LYS A 279 4.24 -3.19 -30.04
N SER A 280 4.14 -1.90 -30.40
CA SER A 280 4.72 -1.41 -31.66
C SER A 280 6.25 -1.42 -31.66
N LYS A 281 6.91 -1.07 -30.54
CA LYS A 281 8.38 -1.21 -30.41
C LYS A 281 8.82 -2.67 -30.53
N THR A 282 8.18 -3.60 -29.82
CA THR A 282 8.50 -5.04 -29.92
C THR A 282 8.26 -5.58 -31.32
N PHE A 283 7.20 -5.14 -31.99
CA PHE A 283 6.90 -5.51 -33.38
C PHE A 283 7.96 -4.98 -34.34
N ARG A 284 8.35 -3.69 -34.24
CA ARG A 284 9.46 -3.11 -35.02
C ARG A 284 10.78 -3.85 -34.81
N THR A 285 11.16 -4.15 -33.56
CA THR A 285 12.40 -4.89 -33.28
C THR A 285 12.36 -6.31 -33.84
N LYS A 286 11.21 -6.98 -33.85
CA LYS A 286 11.05 -8.28 -34.50
C LYS A 286 11.18 -8.17 -36.03
N MET A 287 10.50 -7.20 -36.65
CA MET A 287 10.62 -6.99 -38.10
C MET A 287 12.05 -6.63 -38.52
N GLN A 288 12.76 -5.85 -37.71
CA GLN A 288 14.15 -5.47 -37.99
C GLN A 288 15.12 -6.64 -37.82
N LYS A 289 14.85 -7.57 -36.89
CA LYS A 289 15.61 -8.83 -36.79
C LYS A 289 15.35 -9.77 -37.97
N VAL A 290 14.10 -9.86 -38.43
CA VAL A 290 13.75 -10.65 -39.62
C VAL A 290 14.39 -10.03 -40.88
N ALA A 291 14.30 -8.71 -41.03
CA ALA A 291 14.94 -8.02 -42.15
C ALA A 291 16.47 -8.18 -42.16
N ASN A 292 17.13 -8.19 -40.99
CA ASN A 292 18.58 -8.43 -40.93
C ASN A 292 18.95 -9.90 -41.19
N SER A 293 18.14 -10.87 -40.75
CA SER A 293 18.40 -12.27 -41.07
C SER A 293 18.25 -12.58 -42.55
N ASP A 294 17.34 -11.89 -43.25
CA ASP A 294 17.14 -12.05 -44.70
C ASP A 294 18.29 -11.44 -45.53
N ILE A 295 19.07 -10.50 -44.96
CA ILE A 295 20.23 -9.88 -45.62
C ILE A 295 21.49 -10.77 -45.47
N ASP A 296 21.62 -11.49 -44.35
CA ASP A 296 22.76 -12.38 -44.07
C ASP A 296 22.67 -13.73 -44.81
N GLU A 297 21.52 -14.07 -45.42
CA GLU A 297 21.32 -15.30 -46.22
C GLU A 297 21.59 -15.14 -47.72
N VAL A 298 21.97 -13.95 -48.22
CA VAL A 298 22.34 -13.76 -49.64
C VAL A 298 23.81 -14.17 -49.82
N PRO A 299 24.12 -15.31 -50.47
CA PRO A 299 25.51 -15.67 -50.75
C PRO A 299 26.06 -14.65 -51.75
N MET A 300 27.23 -14.08 -51.45
CA MET A 300 27.99 -13.32 -52.46
C MET A 300 28.45 -14.30 -53.54
N VAL A 301 27.69 -14.38 -54.63
CA VAL A 301 28.06 -15.04 -55.88
C VAL A 301 28.67 -14.01 -56.81
#